data_AF-D8U4J3-F1
#
_entry.id   AF-D8U4J3-F1
#
_cell.length_a   1.000
_cell.length_b   1.000
_cell.length_c   1.000
_cell.angle_alpha   90.00
_cell.angle_beta   90.00
_cell.angle_gamma   90.00
#
_symmetry.space_group_name_H-M   'P 1'
#
loop_
_entity.id
_entity.type
_entity.pdbx_description
1 polymer ?
#
loop_
_entity_poly.entity_id
_entity_poly.type
_entity_poly.pdbx_seq_one_letter_code
_entity_poly.pdbx_strand_id
1 'polypeptide(L)'
;MVNLATGLLATAATVGAVLAASTWFLRHSSRQRNVLATGRSGEESHQHTNGDAKVTEDAGPVTQEAKDWAALYDRMADEFASGDLNPKAIEPLKSWFHGVEDPEETPWPKKYTELEPPLQFGAVRLLVVPLDDSPVVLRIAASVTADVMRLLPDGTKVFANARGNYHCTVFHTSQPTDPRPDPTRPDGGTDPTLEPSRRRLPTDAEWRRELEIVRQLVAATPQPLLRPPQLERVVQASTGVLLLTWTEVGQGAVVSDLRRRLREAFPGASTKQTLPRSTHNKVRTPPKNSLSPTKIFVKATIIHSSLLRIVSSRPLGPAAVDAVSEACRHWTAKLRGTLYTPRTLWFIREMEFSTIEGDREVLTLGDANAPPRHW
;
A
#
# COMPACT_ATOMS: atom_id res chain seq x y z
N MET A 1 20.97 -41.99 53.00
CA MET A 1 20.99 -40.93 54.03
C MET A 1 20.43 -39.68 53.34
N VAL A 2 19.15 -39.28 53.51
CA VAL A 2 18.53 -38.69 54.73
C VAL A 2 19.31 -37.41 55.09
N ASN A 3 18.78 -36.20 55.22
CA ASN A 3 17.46 -35.55 55.08
C ASN A 3 17.75 -34.03 55.26
N LEU A 4 17.15 -33.12 54.50
CA LEU A 4 15.97 -32.29 54.82
C LEU A 4 16.23 -30.89 55.42
N ALA A 5 15.47 -29.93 54.85
CA ALA A 5 14.86 -28.75 55.45
C ALA A 5 15.76 -27.57 55.88
N THR A 6 15.38 -26.31 55.74
CA THR A 6 14.11 -25.62 56.09
C THR A 6 14.23 -24.18 55.52
N GLY A 7 13.22 -23.41 55.12
CA GLY A 7 11.76 -23.53 55.16
C GLY A 7 11.05 -22.21 54.79
N LEU A 8 9.71 -22.30 54.67
CA LEU A 8 8.63 -21.33 55.00
C LEU A 8 8.65 -19.93 54.32
N LEU A 9 7.56 -19.26 53.92
CA LEU A 9 6.08 -19.27 54.08
C LEU A 9 5.57 -18.28 52.98
N ALA A 10 4.60 -18.61 52.12
CA ALA A 10 3.14 -18.43 52.26
C ALA A 10 2.51 -17.20 51.54
N THR A 11 1.60 -17.53 50.61
CA THR A 11 0.25 -16.97 50.34
C THR A 11 0.01 -15.54 49.80
N ALA A 12 -0.74 -15.55 48.68
CA ALA A 12 -1.97 -14.78 48.38
C ALA A 12 -1.92 -13.53 47.44
N ALA A 13 -2.39 -13.77 46.21
CA ALA A 13 -3.62 -13.21 45.63
C ALA A 13 -3.73 -11.71 45.20
N THR A 14 -3.73 -11.53 43.88
CA THR A 14 -4.67 -10.75 43.01
C THR A 14 -4.68 -9.21 42.91
N VAL A 15 -4.77 -8.78 41.64
CA VAL A 15 -5.27 -7.51 41.04
C VAL A 15 -4.35 -6.30 41.00
N GLY A 16 -4.11 -5.78 39.78
CA GLY A 16 -3.71 -4.39 39.55
C GLY A 16 -2.94 -4.17 38.25
N ALA A 17 -3.58 -3.51 37.28
CA ALA A 17 -3.12 -3.38 35.91
C ALA A 17 -2.27 -2.10 35.64
N VAL A 18 -1.65 -2.06 34.45
CA VAL A 18 -1.48 -0.88 33.57
C VAL A 18 -0.28 0.06 33.81
N LEU A 19 0.39 0.39 32.68
CA LEU A 19 1.38 1.46 32.37
C LEU A 19 2.87 1.08 32.35
N ALA A 20 3.38 0.71 31.17
CA ALA A 20 4.69 1.16 30.67
C ALA A 20 4.89 0.78 29.19
N ALA A 21 4.28 1.51 28.25
CA ALA A 21 4.68 1.48 26.84
C ALA A 21 4.28 2.79 26.16
N SER A 22 4.95 3.90 26.50
CA SER A 22 4.63 5.22 25.91
C SER A 22 5.82 6.17 25.74
N THR A 23 7.07 5.72 25.86
CA THR A 23 8.23 6.65 25.82
C THR A 23 9.16 6.50 24.61
N TRP A 24 8.84 5.65 23.63
CA TRP A 24 9.68 5.52 22.44
C TRP A 24 9.23 6.33 21.21
N PHE A 25 7.99 6.84 21.21
CA PHE A 25 7.40 7.52 20.04
C PHE A 25 7.74 9.02 19.87
N LEU A 26 8.60 9.61 20.71
CA LEU A 26 8.87 11.07 20.67
C LEU A 26 10.29 11.48 20.24
N ARG A 27 11.18 10.55 19.85
CA ARG A 27 12.61 10.90 19.65
C ARG A 27 13.09 11.08 18.20
N HIS A 28 12.27 10.87 17.17
CA HIS A 28 12.72 11.01 15.77
C HIS A 28 12.00 12.06 14.90
N SER A 29 11.05 12.82 15.42
CA SER A 29 10.41 13.92 14.67
C SER A 29 10.99 15.30 15.02
N SER A 30 12.29 15.52 14.83
CA SER A 30 12.80 16.91 14.77
C SER A 30 14.04 17.03 13.88
N ARG A 31 13.80 17.33 12.59
CA ARG A 31 14.72 18.08 11.73
C ARG A 31 14.01 18.43 10.42
N GLN A 32 13.13 19.41 10.46
CA GLN A 32 12.84 20.23 9.30
C GLN A 32 13.28 21.66 9.63
N ARG A 33 14.16 22.21 8.78
CA ARG A 33 14.72 23.55 8.92
C ARG A 33 13.66 24.59 8.57
N ASN A 34 13.52 25.58 9.44
CA ASN A 34 12.73 26.80 9.23
C ASN A 34 13.27 27.59 8.03
N VAL A 35 12.38 28.00 7.13
CA VAL A 35 12.57 29.18 6.29
C VAL A 35 11.54 30.21 6.71
N LEU A 36 12.07 31.33 7.19
CA LEU A 36 11.37 32.51 7.66
C LEU A 36 10.80 33.27 6.46
N ALA A 37 9.51 33.58 6.45
CA ALA A 37 8.94 34.61 5.59
C ALA A 37 7.99 35.49 6.42
N THR A 38 8.34 36.76 6.46
CA THR A 38 7.74 37.86 7.21
C THR A 38 6.34 38.20 6.73
N GLY A 39 5.51 38.66 7.67
CA GLY A 39 4.07 38.77 7.52
C GLY A 39 3.55 39.96 6.72
N ARG A 40 2.25 39.89 6.45
CA ARG A 40 1.37 41.05 6.38
C ARG A 40 -0.06 40.59 6.68
N SER A 41 -0.65 41.25 7.68
CA SER A 41 -2.00 41.05 8.20
C SER A 41 -3.06 41.46 7.19
N GLY A 42 -4.02 40.58 6.94
CA GLY A 42 -5.29 40.88 6.28
C GLY A 42 -6.32 39.89 6.82
N GLU A 43 -7.26 40.39 7.61
CA GLU A 43 -8.41 39.67 8.13
C GLU A 43 -9.35 39.29 6.98
N GLU A 44 -9.43 38.00 6.64
CA GLU A 44 -10.58 37.46 5.91
C GLU A 44 -11.06 36.16 6.55
N SER A 45 -12.36 36.14 6.83
CA SER A 45 -13.14 35.08 7.45
C SER A 45 -13.06 33.78 6.64
N HIS A 46 -12.34 32.78 7.15
CA HIS A 46 -12.36 31.43 6.61
C HIS A 46 -13.45 30.59 7.27
N GLN A 47 -14.50 30.30 6.49
CA GLN A 47 -15.41 29.19 6.74
C GLN A 47 -14.63 27.87 6.74
N HIS A 48 -14.61 27.20 7.90
CA HIS A 48 -14.18 25.81 8.02
C HIS A 48 -15.16 24.90 7.27
N THR A 49 -14.76 24.39 6.11
CA THR A 49 -15.41 23.23 5.49
C THR A 49 -14.76 21.96 6.05
N ASN A 50 -15.35 21.43 7.13
CA ASN A 50 -15.07 20.06 7.57
C ASN A 50 -15.44 19.10 6.43
N GLY A 51 -14.51 18.23 6.07
CA GLY A 51 -14.75 17.15 5.11
C GLY A 51 -15.68 16.11 5.73
N ASP A 52 -16.98 16.30 5.57
CA ASP A 52 -18.01 15.37 6.00
C ASP A 52 -18.05 14.15 5.08
N ALA A 53 -17.71 12.98 5.63
CA ALA A 53 -17.93 11.69 4.97
C ALA A 53 -19.43 11.40 4.94
N LYS A 54 -20.04 11.42 3.75
CA LYS A 54 -21.47 11.11 3.56
C LYS A 54 -21.61 9.66 3.08
N VAL A 55 -22.49 8.90 3.72
CA VAL A 55 -22.88 7.54 3.30
C VAL A 55 -23.81 7.65 2.09
N THR A 56 -23.46 7.02 0.97
CA THR A 56 -24.28 6.96 -0.26
C THR A 56 -24.66 5.52 -0.58
N GLU A 57 -25.82 5.30 -1.21
CA GLU A 57 -26.25 3.97 -1.67
C GLU A 57 -25.22 3.33 -2.60
N ASP A 58 -24.85 2.07 -2.30
CA ASP A 58 -23.83 1.28 -2.99
C ASP A 58 -24.39 0.66 -4.26
N ALA A 59 -23.95 1.14 -5.43
CA ALA A 59 -24.29 0.56 -6.73
C ALA A 59 -23.42 -0.64 -7.12
N GLY A 60 -22.43 -1.00 -6.29
CA GLY A 60 -21.45 -2.05 -6.56
C GLY A 60 -20.49 -1.72 -7.72
N PRO A 61 -19.59 -2.66 -8.09
CA PRO A 61 -18.66 -2.49 -9.20
C PRO A 61 -19.41 -2.42 -10.54
N VAL A 62 -19.31 -1.26 -11.21
CA VAL A 62 -20.10 -0.94 -12.42
C VAL A 62 -19.47 -1.50 -13.70
N THR A 63 -18.13 -1.60 -13.78
CA THR A 63 -17.43 -2.09 -14.98
C THR A 63 -17.04 -3.57 -14.85
N GLN A 64 -16.83 -4.27 -15.97
CA GLN A 64 -16.40 -5.67 -15.96
C GLN A 64 -15.07 -5.86 -15.22
N GLU A 65 -14.14 -4.93 -15.36
CA GLU A 65 -12.84 -5.02 -14.68
C GLU A 65 -12.97 -4.80 -13.16
N ALA A 66 -13.81 -3.86 -12.72
CA ALA A 66 -14.11 -3.71 -11.30
C ALA A 66 -14.74 -5.00 -10.75
N LYS A 67 -15.59 -5.68 -11.53
CA LYS A 67 -16.14 -6.99 -11.17
C LYS A 67 -15.05 -8.07 -11.12
N ASP A 68 -14.13 -8.11 -12.08
CA ASP A 68 -13.03 -9.08 -12.12
C ASP A 68 -12.09 -8.91 -10.93
N TRP A 69 -11.80 -7.66 -10.55
CA TRP A 69 -11.02 -7.33 -9.36
C TRP A 69 -11.77 -7.66 -8.07
N ALA A 70 -13.05 -7.30 -7.96
CA ALA A 70 -13.87 -7.65 -6.80
C ALA A 70 -13.89 -9.18 -6.61
N ALA A 71 -14.08 -9.93 -7.71
CA ALA A 71 -14.03 -11.39 -7.72
C ALA A 71 -12.65 -11.95 -7.35
N LEU A 72 -11.56 -11.25 -7.68
CA LEU A 72 -10.22 -11.63 -7.23
C LEU A 72 -10.08 -11.48 -5.71
N TYR A 73 -10.56 -10.38 -5.14
CA TYR A 73 -10.51 -10.18 -3.69
C TYR A 73 -11.46 -11.12 -2.94
N ASP A 74 -12.61 -11.47 -3.54
CA ASP A 74 -13.47 -12.56 -3.05
C ASP A 74 -12.71 -13.87 -2.99
N ARG A 75 -12.04 -14.27 -4.08
CA ARG A 75 -11.21 -15.48 -4.09
C ARG A 75 -10.10 -15.44 -3.04
N MET A 76 -9.45 -14.29 -2.84
CA MET A 76 -8.42 -14.15 -1.80
C MET A 76 -8.98 -14.35 -0.39
N ALA A 77 -10.18 -13.81 -0.11
CA ALA A 77 -10.86 -13.99 1.16
C ALA A 77 -11.31 -15.45 1.34
N ASP A 78 -11.87 -16.07 0.29
CA ASP A 78 -12.31 -17.47 0.30
C ASP A 78 -11.14 -18.44 0.46
N GLU A 79 -10.01 -18.20 -0.20
CA GLU A 79 -8.78 -18.98 -0.03
C GLU A 79 -8.26 -18.94 1.40
N PHE A 80 -8.33 -17.77 2.06
CA PHE A 80 -7.97 -17.65 3.46
C PHE A 80 -8.99 -18.38 4.37
N ALA A 81 -10.29 -18.12 4.17
CA ALA A 81 -11.36 -18.65 5.02
C ALA A 81 -11.54 -20.17 4.92
N SER A 82 -11.30 -20.77 3.74
CA SER A 82 -11.42 -22.21 3.52
C SER A 82 -10.17 -23.01 3.91
N GLY A 83 -9.06 -22.32 4.16
CA GLY A 83 -7.78 -22.93 4.49
C GLY A 83 -7.18 -22.29 5.74
N ASP A 84 -6.06 -21.61 5.54
CA ASP A 84 -5.32 -20.84 6.55
C ASP A 84 -4.33 -19.94 5.79
N LEU A 85 -3.31 -19.44 6.47
CA LEU A 85 -2.10 -18.88 5.87
C LEU A 85 -1.43 -19.88 4.92
N ASN A 86 -0.83 -19.35 3.86
CA ASN A 86 -0.02 -20.08 2.89
C ASN A 86 1.47 -19.95 3.28
N PRO A 87 2.08 -20.97 3.91
CA PRO A 87 3.47 -20.88 4.37
C PRO A 87 4.43 -20.62 3.21
N LYS A 88 4.16 -21.16 2.02
CA LYS A 88 5.02 -20.97 0.83
C LYS A 88 5.07 -19.52 0.36
N ALA A 89 4.02 -18.74 0.62
CA ALA A 89 3.99 -17.32 0.29
C ALA A 89 4.64 -16.44 1.38
N ILE A 90 4.57 -16.87 2.65
CA ILE A 90 5.04 -16.09 3.80
C ILE A 90 6.51 -16.36 4.12
N GLU A 91 6.97 -17.61 4.05
CA GLU A 91 8.34 -17.99 4.42
C GLU A 91 9.42 -17.18 3.70
N PRO A 92 9.31 -16.90 2.38
CA PRO A 92 10.30 -16.06 1.69
C PRO A 92 10.37 -14.62 2.21
N LEU A 93 9.33 -14.13 2.90
CA LEU A 93 9.30 -12.77 3.44
C LEU A 93 10.08 -12.63 4.73
N LYS A 94 10.37 -13.71 5.46
CA LYS A 94 11.11 -13.63 6.74
C LYS A 94 12.45 -12.92 6.60
N SER A 95 13.16 -13.15 5.49
CA SER A 95 14.46 -12.50 5.22
C SER A 95 14.36 -10.98 5.04
N TRP A 96 13.16 -10.45 4.82
CA TRP A 96 12.86 -9.02 4.63
C TRP A 96 12.48 -8.30 5.93
N PHE A 97 12.42 -9.02 7.06
CA PHE A 97 12.10 -8.45 8.37
C PHE A 97 13.17 -8.82 9.40
N HIS A 98 13.38 -7.92 10.35
CA HIS A 98 14.06 -8.18 11.62
C HIS A 98 13.05 -8.70 12.65
N GLY A 99 13.51 -9.24 13.79
CA GLY A 99 12.66 -9.64 14.92
C GLY A 99 11.67 -10.80 14.66
N VAL A 100 11.82 -11.52 13.54
CA VAL A 100 10.90 -12.63 13.20
C VAL A 100 11.17 -13.87 14.06
N GLU A 101 12.44 -14.17 14.32
CA GLU A 101 12.86 -15.40 15.02
C GLU A 101 12.92 -15.23 16.56
N ASP A 102 13.04 -14.00 17.06
CA ASP A 102 13.05 -13.72 18.50
C ASP A 102 11.60 -13.62 19.02
N PRO A 103 11.14 -14.47 19.96
CA PRO A 103 9.79 -14.44 20.50
C PRO A 103 9.36 -13.10 21.13
N GLU A 104 10.30 -12.35 21.71
CA GLU A 104 10.04 -11.12 22.45
C GLU A 104 10.03 -9.87 21.54
N GLU A 105 10.59 -9.98 20.32
CA GLU A 105 10.64 -8.86 19.39
C GLU A 105 9.39 -8.78 18.49
N THR A 106 8.93 -7.56 18.25
CA THR A 106 7.91 -7.27 17.22
C THR A 106 8.62 -7.15 15.88
N PRO A 107 8.20 -7.82 14.79
CA PRO A 107 8.88 -7.69 13.51
C PRO A 107 8.86 -6.26 12.93
N TRP A 108 9.97 -5.85 12.32
CA TRP A 108 10.06 -4.60 11.54
C TRP A 108 10.81 -4.83 10.21
N PRO A 109 10.46 -4.10 9.15
CA PRO A 109 11.04 -4.32 7.82
C PRO A 109 12.51 -3.95 7.80
N LYS A 110 13.29 -4.67 6.99
CA LYS A 110 14.68 -4.33 6.70
C LYS A 110 14.76 -3.19 5.71
N LYS A 111 15.84 -2.43 5.80
CA LYS A 111 16.25 -1.54 4.70
C LYS A 111 16.65 -2.38 3.51
N TYR A 112 16.45 -1.85 2.32
CA TYR A 112 16.91 -2.48 1.10
C TYR A 112 18.44 -2.72 1.09
N THR A 113 19.20 -1.86 1.76
CA THR A 113 20.66 -2.00 1.94
C THR A 113 21.07 -3.10 2.94
N GLU A 114 20.12 -3.67 3.68
CA GLU A 114 20.34 -4.73 4.68
C GLU A 114 19.89 -6.11 4.15
N LEU A 115 19.35 -6.18 2.93
CA LEU A 115 18.97 -7.43 2.30
C LEU A 115 20.20 -8.20 1.80
N GLU A 116 20.03 -9.49 1.53
CA GLU A 116 21.05 -10.33 0.90
C GLU A 116 20.52 -10.85 -0.46
N PRO A 117 21.11 -10.45 -1.61
CA PRO A 117 22.12 -9.40 -1.74
C PRO A 117 21.52 -7.99 -1.51
N PRO A 118 22.32 -7.01 -1.03
CA PRO A 118 21.80 -5.69 -0.69
C PRO A 118 21.44 -4.90 -1.94
N LEU A 119 20.33 -4.18 -1.87
CA LEU A 119 19.90 -3.23 -2.87
C LEU A 119 20.35 -1.83 -2.47
N GLN A 120 20.71 -1.01 -3.46
CA GLN A 120 21.13 0.37 -3.23
C GLN A 120 19.91 1.28 -3.02
N PHE A 121 20.06 2.35 -2.23
CA PHE A 121 19.00 3.34 -2.05
C PHE A 121 18.56 3.94 -3.39
N GLY A 122 17.24 4.07 -3.61
CA GLY A 122 16.68 4.49 -4.89
C GLY A 122 16.51 3.38 -5.92
N ALA A 123 16.85 2.12 -5.59
CA ALA A 123 16.53 0.96 -6.42
C ALA A 123 15.01 0.71 -6.53
N VAL A 124 14.21 1.20 -5.58
CA VAL A 124 12.75 1.06 -5.56
C VAL A 124 12.11 2.43 -5.64
N ARG A 125 11.26 2.60 -6.66
CA ARG A 125 10.64 3.89 -6.97
C ARG A 125 9.20 3.69 -7.41
N LEU A 126 8.30 4.41 -6.74
CA LEU A 126 6.87 4.20 -6.89
C LEU A 126 6.06 5.47 -6.68
N LEU A 127 4.97 5.55 -7.42
CA LEU A 127 3.92 6.55 -7.25
C LEU A 127 2.80 5.95 -6.40
N VAL A 128 2.38 6.66 -5.36
CA VAL A 128 1.34 6.22 -4.44
C VAL A 128 0.30 7.30 -4.20
N VAL A 129 -0.91 6.88 -3.84
CA VAL A 129 -1.89 7.71 -3.16
C VAL A 129 -1.67 7.51 -1.66
N PRO A 130 -1.14 8.50 -0.92
CA PRO A 130 -1.07 8.41 0.53
C PRO A 130 -2.48 8.47 1.13
N LEU A 131 -2.68 7.93 2.33
CA LEU A 131 -3.96 8.05 3.05
C LEU A 131 -3.89 9.03 4.23
N ASP A 132 -2.78 9.77 4.36
CA ASP A 132 -2.45 10.57 5.54
C ASP A 132 -3.21 11.90 5.64
N ASP A 133 -3.74 12.39 4.52
CA ASP A 133 -4.55 13.61 4.45
C ASP A 133 -6.00 13.41 4.93
N SER A 134 -6.41 12.18 5.25
CA SER A 134 -7.74 11.87 5.79
C SER A 134 -7.68 11.23 7.19
N PRO A 135 -7.86 12.03 8.26
CA PRO A 135 -7.94 11.52 9.62
C PRO A 135 -9.02 10.44 9.82
N VAL A 136 -10.11 10.49 9.06
CA VAL A 136 -11.18 9.49 9.10
C VAL A 136 -10.67 8.14 8.57
N VAL A 137 -10.04 8.13 7.39
CA VAL A 137 -9.47 6.92 6.80
C VAL A 137 -8.36 6.34 7.67
N LEU A 138 -7.48 7.20 8.21
CA LEU A 138 -6.43 6.74 9.13
C LEU A 138 -6.99 6.07 10.39
N ARG A 139 -8.08 6.61 10.96
CA ARG A 139 -8.75 5.98 12.11
C ARG A 139 -9.37 4.64 11.72
N ILE A 140 -10.04 4.56 10.57
CA ILE A 140 -10.61 3.31 10.05
C ILE A 140 -9.51 2.25 9.89
N ALA A 141 -8.44 2.58 9.17
CA ALA A 141 -7.31 1.69 8.94
C ALA A 141 -6.69 1.19 10.25
N ALA A 142 -6.48 2.09 11.22
CA ALA A 142 -5.95 1.73 12.53
C ALA A 142 -6.92 0.85 13.34
N SER A 143 -8.23 1.11 13.29
CA SER A 143 -9.24 0.31 13.99
C SER A 143 -9.36 -1.10 13.41
N VAL A 144 -9.39 -1.23 12.07
CA VAL A 144 -9.38 -2.53 11.38
C VAL A 144 -8.14 -3.33 11.77
N THR A 145 -6.95 -2.69 11.72
CA THR A 145 -5.68 -3.30 12.12
C THR A 145 -5.74 -3.81 13.56
N ALA A 146 -6.17 -2.95 14.51
CA ALA A 146 -6.20 -3.29 15.92
C ALA A 146 -7.19 -4.41 16.25
N ASP A 147 -8.35 -4.45 15.57
CA ASP A 147 -9.34 -5.50 15.75
C ASP A 147 -8.83 -6.84 15.26
N VAL A 148 -8.24 -6.89 14.05
CA VAL A 148 -7.65 -8.13 13.53
C VAL A 148 -6.50 -8.60 14.41
N MET A 149 -5.62 -7.71 14.86
CA MET A 149 -4.50 -8.07 15.75
C MET A 149 -4.95 -8.76 17.05
N ARG A 150 -6.08 -8.37 17.63
CA ARG A 150 -6.62 -8.99 18.86
C ARG A 150 -7.18 -10.40 18.65
N LEU A 151 -7.43 -10.79 17.41
CA LEU A 151 -7.97 -12.10 17.04
C LEU A 151 -6.88 -13.10 16.66
N LEU A 152 -5.62 -12.64 16.53
CA LEU A 152 -4.51 -13.50 16.18
C LEU A 152 -4.06 -14.31 17.40
N PRO A 153 -3.68 -15.59 17.22
CA PRO A 153 -3.13 -16.40 18.31
C PRO A 153 -1.86 -15.80 18.90
N ASP A 154 -1.61 -16.09 20.17
CA ASP A 154 -0.38 -15.71 20.86
C ASP A 154 0.87 -16.20 20.11
N GLY A 155 1.89 -15.34 20.05
CA GLY A 155 3.13 -15.62 19.34
C GLY A 155 3.05 -15.45 17.82
N THR A 156 1.90 -15.05 17.25
CA THR A 156 1.83 -14.67 15.82
C THR A 156 2.73 -13.46 15.56
N LYS A 157 3.65 -13.57 14.60
CA LYS A 157 4.55 -12.48 14.23
C LYS A 157 3.91 -11.60 13.19
N VAL A 158 3.70 -10.33 13.53
CA VAL A 158 2.97 -9.36 12.71
C VAL A 158 3.76 -8.07 12.60
N PHE A 159 3.87 -7.55 11.39
CA PHE A 159 4.25 -6.17 11.14
C PHE A 159 2.99 -5.37 10.79
N ALA A 160 2.71 -4.30 11.54
CA ALA A 160 1.62 -3.37 11.25
C ALA A 160 2.20 -2.05 10.73
N ASN A 161 1.68 -1.54 9.62
CA ASN A 161 2.12 -0.27 9.07
C ASN A 161 1.80 0.88 10.03
N ALA A 162 2.76 1.80 10.20
CA ALA A 162 2.51 3.07 10.85
C ALA A 162 1.48 3.89 10.07
N ARG A 163 0.73 4.75 10.76
CA ARG A 163 -0.35 5.55 10.12
C ARG A 163 0.15 6.39 8.94
N GLY A 164 1.36 6.93 9.04
CA GLY A 164 1.98 7.71 7.95
C GLY A 164 2.40 6.88 6.72
N ASN A 165 2.37 5.55 6.85
CA ASN A 165 2.79 4.61 5.81
C ASN A 165 1.60 3.95 5.12
N TYR A 166 0.35 4.26 5.50
CA TYR A 166 -0.83 3.79 4.77
C TYR A 166 -0.93 4.47 3.41
N HIS A 167 -0.97 3.66 2.35
CA HIS A 167 -0.98 4.15 0.98
C HIS A 167 -1.62 3.14 0.03
N CYS A 168 -2.00 3.60 -1.16
CA CYS A 168 -2.32 2.77 -2.30
C CYS A 168 -1.23 2.92 -3.36
N THR A 169 -0.59 1.83 -3.78
CA THR A 169 0.34 1.90 -4.91
C THR A 169 -0.39 2.17 -6.21
N VAL A 170 0.00 3.24 -6.91
CA VAL A 170 -0.48 3.54 -8.26
C VAL A 170 0.42 2.86 -9.30
N PHE A 171 1.74 3.05 -9.22
CA PHE A 171 2.65 2.56 -10.25
C PHE A 171 4.07 2.39 -9.71
N HIS A 172 4.73 1.29 -10.05
CA HIS A 172 6.17 1.13 -9.83
C HIS A 172 6.92 1.46 -11.11
N THR A 173 7.81 2.45 -11.06
CA THR A 173 8.81 2.62 -12.12
C THR A 173 9.96 1.64 -11.91
N SER A 174 10.25 1.28 -10.65
CA SER A 174 11.28 0.34 -10.25
C SER A 174 10.86 -0.42 -8.99
N GLN A 175 11.22 -1.71 -8.85
CA GLN A 175 10.82 -2.55 -7.71
C GLN A 175 12.01 -3.38 -7.18
N PRO A 176 11.92 -3.98 -5.97
CA PRO A 176 13.05 -4.69 -5.37
C PRO A 176 13.62 -5.82 -6.24
N THR A 177 12.76 -6.64 -6.86
CA THR A 177 13.19 -7.77 -7.70
C THR A 177 13.48 -7.40 -9.15
N ASP A 178 13.24 -6.15 -9.53
CA ASP A 178 13.49 -5.65 -10.88
C ASP A 178 13.84 -4.15 -10.85
N PRO A 179 15.03 -3.79 -10.34
CA PRO A 179 15.50 -2.41 -10.36
C PRO A 179 15.68 -1.94 -11.80
N ARG A 180 15.16 -0.74 -12.09
CA ARG A 180 15.18 -0.08 -13.40
C ARG A 180 15.92 1.25 -13.28
N PRO A 181 17.15 1.38 -13.78
CA PRO A 181 17.89 2.65 -13.72
C PRO A 181 17.26 3.76 -14.57
N ASP A 182 16.73 3.42 -15.75
CA ASP A 182 16.05 4.39 -16.63
C ASP A 182 14.77 3.76 -17.21
N PRO A 183 13.64 3.89 -16.50
CA PRO A 183 12.38 3.29 -16.92
C PRO A 183 11.79 3.94 -18.18
N THR A 184 12.33 5.09 -18.66
CA THR A 184 11.88 5.73 -19.91
C THR A 184 12.36 4.98 -21.15
N ARG A 185 13.42 4.18 -21.02
CA ARG A 185 13.92 3.32 -22.08
C ARG A 185 13.17 1.98 -22.08
N PRO A 186 12.91 1.35 -23.23
CA PRO A 186 12.24 0.03 -23.27
C PRO A 186 12.99 -1.09 -22.52
N ASP A 187 14.31 -1.02 -22.46
CA ASP A 187 15.16 -1.94 -21.70
C ASP A 187 15.22 -1.60 -20.19
N GLY A 188 14.60 -0.50 -19.77
CA GLY A 188 14.65 0.02 -18.41
C GLY A 188 16.03 0.52 -17.99
N GLY A 189 16.96 0.72 -18.94
CA GLY A 189 18.34 1.09 -18.67
C GLY A 189 19.17 -0.02 -18.02
N THR A 190 18.73 -1.28 -18.12
CA THR A 190 19.38 -2.42 -17.46
C THR A 190 20.26 -3.21 -18.42
N ASP A 191 21.40 -3.69 -17.92
CA ASP A 191 22.12 -4.81 -18.54
C ASP A 191 21.47 -6.13 -18.06
N PRO A 192 20.92 -6.95 -18.96
CA PRO A 192 20.24 -8.19 -18.59
C PRO A 192 21.19 -9.26 -18.02
N THR A 193 22.51 -9.11 -18.20
CA THR A 193 23.52 -10.02 -17.62
C THR A 193 23.80 -9.75 -16.15
N LEU A 194 23.35 -8.61 -15.63
CA LEU A 194 23.54 -8.23 -14.23
C LEU A 194 22.34 -8.63 -13.37
N GLU A 195 22.66 -9.30 -12.26
CA GLU A 195 21.72 -9.53 -11.17
C GLU A 195 21.12 -8.21 -10.64
N PRO A 196 19.86 -8.19 -10.18
CA PRO A 196 19.17 -7.01 -9.68
C PRO A 196 20.00 -6.10 -8.75
N SER A 197 20.69 -6.68 -7.76
CA SER A 197 21.53 -5.96 -6.80
C SER A 197 22.79 -5.32 -7.37
N ARG A 198 23.23 -5.79 -8.55
CA ARG A 198 24.41 -5.28 -9.26
C ARG A 198 24.07 -4.23 -10.31
N ARG A 199 22.79 -4.03 -10.60
CA ARG A 199 22.35 -2.98 -11.52
C ARG A 199 22.66 -1.61 -10.92
N ARG A 200 23.11 -0.68 -11.76
CA ARG A 200 23.39 0.70 -11.35
C ARG A 200 22.14 1.41 -10.83
N LEU A 201 22.32 2.52 -10.16
CA LEU A 201 21.23 3.45 -9.86
C LEU A 201 20.92 4.37 -11.06
N PRO A 202 19.74 5.03 -11.06
CA PRO A 202 19.52 6.20 -11.92
C PRO A 202 20.59 7.25 -11.64
N THR A 203 21.07 7.91 -12.71
CA THR A 203 21.84 9.14 -12.59
C THR A 203 20.93 10.30 -12.16
N ASP A 204 21.50 11.39 -11.65
CA ASP A 204 20.72 12.58 -11.27
C ASP A 204 19.92 13.18 -12.43
N ALA A 205 20.41 13.05 -13.66
CA ALA A 205 19.71 13.50 -14.85
C ALA A 205 18.51 12.60 -15.20
N GLU A 206 18.69 11.28 -15.10
CA GLU A 206 17.61 10.29 -15.31
C GLU A 206 16.53 10.42 -14.24
N TRP A 207 16.92 10.56 -12.97
CA TRP A 207 15.99 10.79 -11.86
C TRP A 207 15.18 12.07 -12.05
N ARG A 208 15.82 13.20 -12.39
CA ARG A 208 15.10 14.46 -12.64
C ARG A 208 14.13 14.35 -13.81
N ARG A 209 14.51 13.64 -14.88
CA ARG A 209 13.63 13.38 -16.02
C ARG A 209 12.43 12.51 -15.61
N GLU A 210 12.68 11.42 -14.88
CA GLU A 210 11.65 10.52 -14.38
C GLU A 210 10.64 11.29 -13.51
N LEU A 211 11.13 12.06 -12.53
CA LEU A 211 10.30 12.89 -11.66
C LEU A 211 9.48 13.93 -12.45
N GLU A 212 10.09 14.61 -13.42
CA GLU A 212 9.39 15.63 -14.21
C GLU A 212 8.26 15.02 -15.07
N ILE A 213 8.49 13.85 -15.68
CA ILE A 213 7.44 13.10 -16.39
C ILE A 213 6.30 12.74 -15.44
N VAL A 214 6.61 12.17 -14.26
CA VAL A 214 5.58 11.81 -13.27
C VAL A 214 4.80 13.06 -12.83
N ARG A 215 5.50 14.16 -12.55
CA ARG A 215 4.90 15.44 -12.14
C ARG A 215 3.93 15.96 -13.20
N GLN A 216 4.32 15.98 -14.46
CA GLN A 216 3.46 16.42 -15.57
C GLN A 216 2.21 15.53 -15.70
N LEU A 217 2.39 14.21 -15.62
CA LEU A 217 1.27 13.27 -15.70
C LEU A 217 0.30 13.42 -14.53
N VAL A 218 0.80 13.60 -13.30
CA VAL A 218 -0.04 13.82 -12.11
C VAL A 218 -0.76 15.17 -12.19
N ALA A 219 -0.07 16.25 -12.59
CA ALA A 219 -0.69 17.56 -12.76
C ALA A 219 -1.76 17.59 -13.87
N ALA A 220 -1.59 16.77 -14.91
CA ALA A 220 -2.60 16.57 -15.96
C ALA A 220 -3.72 15.59 -15.56
N THR A 221 -3.62 14.95 -14.39
CA THR A 221 -4.66 14.07 -13.86
C THR A 221 -5.64 14.92 -13.06
N PRO A 222 -6.93 14.96 -13.44
CA PRO A 222 -7.90 15.72 -12.67
C PRO A 222 -7.98 15.15 -11.25
N GLN A 223 -8.16 16.02 -10.26
CA GLN A 223 -8.63 15.55 -8.96
C GLN A 223 -9.89 14.71 -9.20
N PRO A 224 -10.02 13.54 -8.54
CA PRO A 224 -11.22 12.73 -8.62
C PRO A 224 -12.36 13.47 -7.92
N LEU A 225 -12.90 14.51 -8.57
CA LEU A 225 -14.02 15.32 -8.10
C LEU A 225 -15.34 14.57 -8.20
N LEU A 226 -15.43 13.55 -9.06
CA LEU A 226 -16.73 13.00 -9.42
C LEU A 226 -17.23 11.95 -8.44
N ARG A 227 -16.39 11.01 -7.97
CA ARG A 227 -16.67 10.13 -6.81
C ARG A 227 -15.33 9.60 -6.29
N PRO A 228 -14.96 9.87 -5.04
CA PRO A 228 -13.73 9.33 -4.50
C PRO A 228 -13.71 7.81 -4.49
N PRO A 229 -12.53 7.16 -4.47
CA PRO A 229 -12.41 5.74 -4.18
C PRO A 229 -13.31 5.37 -3.01
N GLN A 230 -14.25 4.48 -3.29
CA GLN A 230 -15.11 3.91 -2.28
C GLN A 230 -14.34 2.79 -1.61
N LEU A 231 -14.22 2.88 -0.30
CA LEU A 231 -13.79 1.75 0.48
C LEU A 231 -14.79 0.62 0.24
N GLU A 232 -14.29 -0.43 -0.38
CA GLU A 232 -15.11 -1.52 -0.88
C GLU A 232 -15.12 -2.63 0.16
N ARG A 233 -13.92 -3.07 0.59
CA ARG A 233 -13.75 -4.27 1.43
C ARG A 233 -12.54 -4.20 2.34
N VAL A 234 -12.59 -5.02 3.39
CA VAL A 234 -11.45 -5.45 4.18
C VAL A 234 -11.19 -6.91 3.85
N VAL A 235 -9.95 -7.25 3.49
CA VAL A 235 -9.58 -8.60 3.04
C VAL A 235 -8.32 -9.07 3.74
N GLN A 236 -8.41 -10.19 4.46
CA GLN A 236 -7.25 -10.96 4.87
C GLN A 236 -6.92 -11.98 3.77
N ALA A 237 -5.70 -11.90 3.24
CA ALA A 237 -5.22 -12.88 2.26
C ALA A 237 -4.49 -14.04 2.94
N SER A 238 -4.51 -15.22 2.31
CA SER A 238 -3.70 -16.37 2.71
C SER A 238 -2.20 -16.07 2.70
N THR A 239 -1.75 -15.05 1.95
CA THR A 239 -0.36 -14.57 1.96
C THR A 239 0.02 -13.75 3.22
N GLY A 240 -0.90 -13.64 4.19
CA GLY A 240 -0.67 -12.96 5.47
C GLY A 240 -0.92 -11.46 5.44
N VAL A 241 -1.23 -10.84 4.30
CA VAL A 241 -1.51 -9.40 4.22
C VAL A 241 -2.98 -9.09 4.49
N LEU A 242 -3.23 -8.07 5.31
CA LEU A 242 -4.53 -7.45 5.50
C LEU A 242 -4.64 -6.21 4.61
N LEU A 243 -5.70 -6.14 3.82
CA LEU A 243 -5.91 -5.10 2.81
C LEU A 243 -7.18 -4.31 3.08
N LEU A 244 -7.12 -2.99 2.86
CA LEU A 244 -8.28 -2.17 2.51
C LEU A 244 -8.33 -2.05 0.98
N THR A 245 -9.47 -2.39 0.37
CA THR A 245 -9.64 -2.27 -1.09
C THR A 245 -10.51 -1.08 -1.43
N TRP A 246 -10.17 -0.43 -2.53
CA TRP A 246 -10.81 0.79 -2.98
C TRP A 246 -11.22 0.67 -4.44
N THR A 247 -12.49 0.94 -4.72
CA THR A 247 -13.03 0.93 -6.07
C THR A 247 -13.31 2.35 -6.52
N GLU A 248 -12.79 2.73 -7.69
CA GLU A 248 -13.24 3.95 -8.38
C GLU A 248 -14.66 3.72 -8.93
N VAL A 249 -15.62 4.56 -8.52
CA VAL A 249 -17.02 4.45 -8.94
C VAL A 249 -17.35 5.53 -9.97
N GLY A 250 -17.99 5.16 -11.10
CA GLY A 250 -18.51 6.09 -12.11
C GLY A 250 -17.78 6.08 -13.46
N GLN A 251 -18.21 6.97 -14.37
CA GLN A 251 -17.53 7.17 -15.66
C GLN A 251 -16.31 8.09 -15.46
N GLY A 252 -15.10 7.57 -15.75
CA GLY A 252 -13.84 8.31 -15.64
C GLY A 252 -12.88 7.69 -14.62
N ALA A 253 -12.35 6.51 -14.92
CA ALA A 253 -11.40 5.84 -14.04
C ALA A 253 -10.03 6.55 -14.05
N VAL A 254 -9.86 7.47 -13.11
CA VAL A 254 -8.72 8.40 -13.02
C VAL A 254 -7.42 7.64 -12.79
N VAL A 255 -7.39 6.71 -11.83
CA VAL A 255 -6.20 5.91 -11.52
C VAL A 255 -5.88 4.95 -12.67
N SER A 256 -6.88 4.35 -13.30
CA SER A 256 -6.65 3.48 -14.47
C SER A 256 -6.03 4.24 -15.64
N ASP A 257 -6.55 5.43 -15.94
CA ASP A 257 -6.02 6.29 -16.99
C ASP A 257 -4.60 6.77 -16.66
N LEU A 258 -4.37 7.21 -15.42
CA LEU A 258 -3.03 7.58 -14.95
C LEU A 258 -2.05 6.40 -15.09
N ARG A 259 -2.43 5.18 -14.66
CA ARG A 259 -1.61 3.97 -14.85
C ARG A 259 -1.34 3.66 -16.31
N ARG A 260 -2.30 3.91 -17.21
CA ARG A 260 -2.11 3.74 -18.66
C ARG A 260 -1.06 4.73 -19.18
N ARG A 261 -1.24 6.04 -18.90
CA ARG A 261 -0.28 7.07 -19.30
C ARG A 261 1.12 6.86 -18.71
N LEU A 262 1.21 6.38 -17.47
CA LEU A 262 2.49 6.02 -16.85
C LEU A 262 3.17 4.85 -17.56
N ARG A 263 2.43 3.80 -17.95
CA ARG A 263 3.00 2.69 -18.74
C ARG A 263 3.49 3.14 -20.11
N GLU A 264 2.77 4.06 -20.75
CA GLU A 264 3.16 4.64 -22.04
C GLU A 264 4.43 5.48 -21.91
N ALA A 265 4.54 6.27 -20.84
CA ALA A 265 5.71 7.11 -20.57
C ALA A 265 6.94 6.32 -20.06
N PHE A 266 6.72 5.16 -19.46
CA PHE A 266 7.77 4.31 -18.88
C PHE A 266 7.74 2.88 -19.45
N PRO A 267 8.11 2.69 -20.74
CA PRO A 267 8.03 1.39 -21.40
C PRO A 267 8.94 0.32 -20.80
N GLY A 268 10.01 0.71 -20.09
CA GLY A 268 10.90 -0.21 -19.36
C GLY A 268 10.69 -0.23 -17.86
N ALA A 269 9.57 0.32 -17.36
CA ALA A 269 9.18 0.15 -15.96
C ALA A 269 9.05 -1.33 -15.59
N SER A 270 9.11 -1.61 -14.29
CA SER A 270 8.93 -2.95 -13.75
C SER A 270 7.70 -3.65 -14.35
N THR A 271 7.90 -4.85 -14.91
CA THR A 271 6.82 -5.65 -15.50
C THR A 271 5.95 -6.32 -14.44
N LYS A 272 6.49 -6.55 -13.23
CA LYS A 272 5.68 -6.91 -12.07
C LYS A 272 5.25 -5.60 -11.42
N GLN A 273 4.08 -5.11 -11.83
CA GLN A 273 3.33 -4.18 -10.99
C GLN A 273 2.75 -5.02 -9.83
N THR A 274 2.46 -4.44 -8.67
CA THR A 274 1.80 -5.11 -7.52
C THR A 274 0.35 -5.56 -7.81
N LEU A 275 0.01 -5.73 -9.09
CA LEU A 275 -1.23 -6.27 -9.59
C LEU A 275 -1.03 -7.75 -9.92
N PRO A 276 -1.94 -8.66 -9.52
CA PRO A 276 -1.93 -10.01 -10.03
C PRO A 276 -1.99 -9.98 -11.55
N ARG A 277 -1.14 -10.78 -12.18
CA ARG A 277 -1.18 -11.05 -13.61
C ARG A 277 -2.60 -11.47 -14.00
N SER A 278 -3.28 -10.67 -14.81
CA SER A 278 -4.28 -11.23 -15.71
C SER A 278 -3.53 -12.15 -16.67
N THR A 279 -3.74 -13.45 -16.54
CA THR A 279 -3.14 -14.50 -17.37
C THR A 279 -3.75 -14.54 -18.76
N HIS A 280 -3.81 -13.44 -19.51
CA HIS A 280 -4.17 -13.47 -20.93
C HIS A 280 -3.22 -12.62 -21.77
N ASN A 281 -2.11 -13.23 -22.17
CA ASN A 281 -1.46 -12.99 -23.46
C ASN A 281 -0.48 -14.13 -23.79
N LYS A 282 -1.03 -15.27 -24.22
CA LYS A 282 -0.33 -16.08 -25.22
C LYS A 282 -0.55 -15.37 -26.55
N VAL A 283 0.50 -14.74 -27.06
CA VAL A 283 0.55 -14.14 -28.40
C VAL A 283 0.18 -15.22 -29.41
N ARG A 284 -1.02 -15.13 -29.97
CA ARG A 284 -1.39 -15.79 -31.22
C ARG A 284 -1.40 -14.68 -32.26
N THR A 285 -0.47 -14.74 -33.20
CA THR A 285 -0.38 -13.83 -34.35
C THR A 285 -1.73 -13.71 -35.06
N PRO A 286 -2.23 -12.50 -35.38
CA PRO A 286 -3.46 -12.34 -36.12
C PRO A 286 -3.20 -12.49 -37.64
N PRO A 287 -4.16 -13.01 -38.42
CA PRO A 287 -4.11 -12.90 -39.87
C PRO A 287 -4.33 -11.43 -40.29
N LYS A 288 -3.65 -11.05 -41.36
CA LYS A 288 -3.74 -9.72 -41.98
C LYS A 288 -5.16 -9.48 -42.51
N ASN A 289 -5.63 -8.24 -42.38
CA ASN A 289 -6.85 -7.63 -42.94
C ASN A 289 -8.07 -7.56 -41.99
N SER A 290 -8.13 -6.52 -41.16
CA SER A 290 -9.30 -5.64 -41.13
C SER A 290 -8.97 -4.30 -40.45
N LEU A 291 -9.32 -3.22 -41.14
CA LEU A 291 -9.35 -1.85 -40.60
C LEU A 291 -10.72 -1.63 -39.97
N SER A 292 -10.80 -1.49 -38.64
CA SER A 292 -11.93 -0.86 -37.94
C SER A 292 -11.53 -0.49 -36.50
N PRO A 293 -12.25 0.46 -35.85
CA PRO A 293 -11.66 1.49 -35.01
C PRO A 293 -11.32 1.05 -33.59
N THR A 294 -10.33 1.74 -33.04
CA THR A 294 -9.75 1.65 -31.70
C THR A 294 -10.82 1.52 -30.61
N LYS A 295 -11.01 0.29 -30.10
CA LYS A 295 -11.75 0.07 -28.85
C LYS A 295 -10.91 0.62 -27.69
N ILE A 296 -11.21 1.84 -27.27
CA ILE A 296 -10.70 2.41 -26.02
C ILE A 296 -11.47 1.70 -24.88
N PHE A 297 -10.86 0.66 -24.32
CA PHE A 297 -11.35 0.03 -23.10
C PHE A 297 -11.06 0.96 -21.93
N VAL A 298 -12.09 1.63 -21.41
CA VAL A 298 -12.02 2.38 -20.16
C VAL A 298 -12.08 1.38 -19.02
N LYS A 299 -10.97 1.30 -18.29
CA LYS A 299 -10.61 0.29 -17.31
C LYS A 299 -11.00 0.73 -15.90
N ALA A 300 -11.60 -0.10 -15.05
CA ALA A 300 -11.73 0.24 -13.62
C ALA A 300 -10.70 -0.52 -12.80
N THR A 301 -9.97 0.19 -11.97
CA THR A 301 -8.89 -0.36 -11.17
C THR A 301 -9.34 -0.42 -9.71
N ILE A 302 -9.29 -1.60 -9.10
CA ILE A 302 -9.26 -1.66 -7.63
C ILE A 302 -7.81 -1.42 -7.19
N ILE A 303 -7.63 -0.43 -6.32
CA ILE A 303 -6.38 -0.20 -5.60
C ILE A 303 -6.53 -0.72 -4.18
N HIS A 304 -5.42 -1.05 -3.52
CA HIS A 304 -5.45 -1.52 -2.15
C HIS A 304 -4.40 -0.83 -1.30
N SER A 305 -4.66 -0.78 0.01
CA SER A 305 -3.70 -0.39 1.03
C SER A 305 -3.40 -1.56 1.94
N SER A 306 -2.12 -1.88 2.10
CA SER A 306 -1.69 -2.88 3.07
C SER A 306 -1.70 -2.28 4.48
N LEU A 307 -2.42 -2.91 5.39
CA LEU A 307 -2.55 -2.47 6.78
C LEU A 307 -1.55 -3.16 7.71
N LEU A 308 -1.53 -4.48 7.63
CA LEU A 308 -0.58 -5.32 8.36
C LEU A 308 -0.17 -6.51 7.49
N ARG A 309 0.89 -7.18 7.94
CA ARG A 309 1.39 -8.42 7.37
C ARG A 309 1.76 -9.38 8.48
N ILE A 310 1.17 -10.57 8.43
CA ILE A 310 1.62 -11.72 9.21
C ILE A 310 2.89 -12.26 8.53
N VAL A 311 3.99 -12.33 9.29
CA VAL A 311 5.31 -12.74 8.80
C VAL A 311 5.79 -14.05 9.42
N SER A 312 5.08 -14.59 10.41
CA SER A 312 5.22 -15.99 10.82
C SER A 312 4.42 -16.90 9.88
N SER A 313 5.04 -17.99 9.42
CA SER A 313 4.40 -19.01 8.57
C SER A 313 3.62 -20.07 9.34
N ARG A 314 3.56 -19.96 10.67
CA ARG A 314 2.78 -20.86 11.53
C ARG A 314 1.29 -20.69 11.21
N PRO A 315 0.53 -21.79 11.01
CA PRO A 315 -0.91 -21.72 10.83
C PRO A 315 -1.60 -21.00 12.00
N LEU A 316 -2.63 -20.21 11.71
CA LEU A 316 -3.43 -19.53 12.74
C LEU A 316 -4.38 -20.51 13.42
N GLY A 317 -4.82 -21.54 12.69
CA GLY A 317 -5.80 -22.50 13.12
C GLY A 317 -7.24 -22.05 12.83
N PRO A 318 -8.19 -22.99 12.72
CA PRO A 318 -9.53 -22.72 12.21
C PRO A 318 -10.29 -21.62 12.98
N ALA A 319 -10.21 -21.64 14.32
CA ALA A 319 -10.91 -20.67 15.15
C ALA A 319 -10.45 -19.21 14.90
N ALA A 320 -9.14 -19.00 14.71
CA ALA A 320 -8.59 -17.67 14.41
C ALA A 320 -8.90 -17.25 12.97
N VAL A 321 -8.82 -18.18 12.01
CA VAL A 321 -9.21 -17.93 10.61
C VAL A 321 -10.67 -17.49 10.52
N ASP A 322 -11.58 -18.20 11.20
CA ASP A 322 -13.01 -17.87 11.24
C ASP A 322 -13.26 -16.50 11.87
N ALA A 323 -12.61 -16.22 13.01
CA ALA A 323 -12.77 -14.96 13.72
C ALA A 323 -12.26 -13.77 12.89
N VAL A 324 -11.08 -13.89 12.26
CA VAL A 324 -10.51 -12.85 11.39
C VAL A 324 -11.38 -12.64 10.15
N SER A 325 -11.86 -13.73 9.54
CA SER A 325 -12.75 -13.67 8.37
C SER A 325 -14.06 -12.96 8.70
N GLU A 326 -14.66 -13.26 9.86
CA GLU A 326 -15.87 -12.58 10.33
C GLU A 326 -15.61 -11.10 10.63
N ALA A 327 -14.49 -10.76 11.27
CA ALA A 327 -14.11 -9.36 11.49
C ALA A 327 -13.94 -8.60 10.17
N CYS A 328 -13.35 -9.22 9.15
CA CYS A 328 -13.22 -8.63 7.82
C CYS A 328 -14.58 -8.39 7.15
N ARG A 329 -15.53 -9.36 7.26
CA ARG A 329 -16.90 -9.20 6.77
C ARG A 329 -17.65 -8.08 7.51
N HIS A 330 -17.55 -8.05 8.84
CA HIS A 330 -18.15 -7.01 9.66
C HIS A 330 -17.66 -5.61 9.28
N TRP A 331 -16.33 -5.43 9.20
CA TRP A 331 -15.74 -4.16 8.78
C TRP A 331 -16.11 -3.80 7.34
N THR A 332 -16.11 -4.77 6.43
CA THR A 332 -16.57 -4.55 5.05
C THR A 332 -18.00 -4.01 5.00
N ALA A 333 -18.93 -4.63 5.75
CA ALA A 333 -20.32 -4.17 5.81
C ALA A 333 -20.44 -2.75 6.40
N LYS A 334 -19.66 -2.46 7.45
CA LYS A 334 -19.67 -1.17 8.16
C LYS A 334 -19.09 -0.01 7.34
N LEU A 335 -18.09 -0.30 6.50
CA LEU A 335 -17.28 0.73 5.85
C LEU A 335 -17.65 0.97 4.39
N ARG A 336 -18.44 0.07 3.82
CA ARG A 336 -18.92 0.15 2.44
C ARG A 336 -19.51 1.53 2.13
N GLY A 337 -19.05 2.13 1.04
CA GLY A 337 -19.48 3.46 0.61
C GLY A 337 -18.71 4.61 1.27
N THR A 338 -17.71 4.34 2.12
CA THR A 338 -16.82 5.40 2.63
C THR A 338 -16.03 6.00 1.49
N LEU A 339 -16.04 7.33 1.41
CA LEU A 339 -15.49 8.13 0.34
C LEU A 339 -14.16 8.77 0.76
N TYR A 340 -13.12 8.65 -0.08
CA TYR A 340 -11.82 9.30 0.12
C TYR A 340 -11.28 10.03 -1.12
N THR A 341 -11.19 11.37 -1.11
CA THR A 341 -10.66 12.15 -2.25
C THR A 341 -9.21 12.58 -2.00
N PRO A 342 -8.21 11.94 -2.61
CA PRO A 342 -6.83 12.38 -2.47
C PRO A 342 -6.60 13.72 -3.17
N ARG A 343 -5.85 14.62 -2.53
CA ARG A 343 -5.41 15.88 -3.15
C ARG A 343 -4.03 15.80 -3.78
N THR A 344 -3.21 14.89 -3.26
CA THR A 344 -1.82 14.72 -3.67
C THR A 344 -1.50 13.26 -3.89
N LEU A 345 -0.51 13.00 -4.75
CA LEU A 345 0.17 11.73 -4.85
C LEU A 345 1.63 11.93 -4.44
N TRP A 346 2.28 10.88 -3.97
CA TRP A 346 3.70 10.92 -3.64
C TRP A 346 4.49 10.06 -4.60
N PHE A 347 5.57 10.62 -5.15
CA PHE A 347 6.58 9.84 -5.86
C PHE A 347 7.78 9.61 -4.95
N ILE A 348 8.09 8.35 -4.70
CA ILE A 348 8.90 7.92 -3.56
C ILE A 348 10.11 7.13 -4.04
N ARG A 349 11.27 7.40 -3.44
CA ARG A 349 12.45 6.52 -3.45
C ARG A 349 12.47 5.76 -2.13
N GLU A 350 11.90 4.56 -2.16
CA GLU A 350 11.66 3.77 -0.96
C GLU A 350 12.99 3.19 -0.42
N MET A 351 13.18 3.29 0.89
CA MET A 351 14.37 2.85 1.63
C MET A 351 14.16 1.49 2.30
N GLU A 352 12.93 1.23 2.73
CA GLU A 352 12.55 0.08 3.55
C GLU A 352 11.42 -0.70 2.89
N PHE A 353 11.44 -2.02 3.06
CA PHE A 353 10.47 -2.87 2.39
C PHE A 353 9.03 -2.55 2.81
N SER A 354 8.21 -2.15 1.84
CA SER A 354 6.75 -2.09 1.96
C SER A 354 6.22 -1.02 2.92
N THR A 355 7.02 0.00 3.26
CA THR A 355 6.66 1.06 4.21
C THR A 355 6.53 2.44 3.59
N ILE A 356 6.86 2.63 2.30
CA ILE A 356 6.97 3.94 1.64
C ILE A 356 7.87 4.95 2.36
N GLU A 357 8.69 4.51 3.31
CA GLU A 357 9.68 5.35 3.97
C GLU A 357 10.85 5.63 3.03
N GLY A 358 11.28 6.88 2.97
CA GLY A 358 12.34 7.34 2.09
C GLY A 358 12.12 8.77 1.60
N ASP A 359 12.87 9.14 0.56
CA ASP A 359 12.72 10.46 -0.05
C ASP A 359 11.44 10.50 -0.88
N ARG A 360 10.63 11.55 -0.70
CA ARG A 360 9.35 11.71 -1.41
C ARG A 360 9.19 13.11 -1.98
N GLU A 361 8.54 13.14 -3.13
CA GLU A 361 8.09 14.35 -3.81
C GLU A 361 6.55 14.39 -3.75
N VAL A 362 6.00 15.48 -3.21
CA VAL A 362 4.55 15.69 -3.12
C VAL A 362 4.06 16.30 -4.42
N LEU A 363 3.20 15.58 -5.13
CA LEU A 363 2.68 15.96 -6.43
C LEU A 363 1.20 16.31 -6.32
N THR A 364 0.83 17.51 -6.75
CA THR A 364 -0.55 17.99 -6.69
C THR A 364 -1.32 17.53 -7.93
N LEU A 365 -2.50 16.93 -7.72
CA LEU A 365 -3.42 16.62 -8.81
C LEU A 365 -3.96 17.90 -9.44
N GLY A 366 -4.29 17.84 -10.73
CA GLY A 366 -4.86 18.97 -11.46
C GLY A 366 -6.17 19.44 -10.84
N ASP A 367 -6.35 20.76 -10.74
CA ASP A 367 -7.63 21.34 -10.34
C ASP A 367 -8.68 20.97 -11.40
N ALA A 368 -9.72 20.27 -10.99
CA ALA A 368 -10.74 19.82 -11.91
C ALA A 368 -11.73 20.94 -12.31
N ASN A 369 -11.56 22.15 -11.77
CA ASN A 369 -12.17 23.38 -12.31
C ASN A 369 -11.26 24.14 -13.29
N ALA A 370 -10.02 23.71 -13.50
CA ALA A 370 -9.14 24.36 -14.47
C ALA A 370 -9.58 24.01 -15.91
N PRO A 371 -9.58 24.98 -16.84
CA PRO A 371 -9.90 24.70 -18.23
C PRO A 371 -8.94 23.65 -18.81
N PRO A 372 -9.42 22.76 -19.72
CA PRO A 372 -8.59 21.72 -20.30
C PRO A 372 -7.38 22.36 -21.00
N ARG A 373 -6.17 21.94 -20.59
CA ARG A 373 -4.93 22.36 -21.24
C ARG A 373 -4.79 21.56 -22.53
N HIS A 374 -4.93 22.24 -23.67
CA HIS A 374 -4.55 21.70 -24.97
C HIS A 374 -3.01 21.66 -25.03
N TRP A 375 -2.45 20.47 -25.24
CA TRP A 375 -1.02 20.23 -25.44
C TRP A 375 -0.77 19.79 -26.87
#